data_AF-A0A6G3XSN5-F1
#
_entry.id   AF-A0A6G3XSN5-F1
#
_cell.length_a   1.000
_cell.length_b   1.000
_cell.length_c   1.000
_cell.angle_alpha   90.00
_cell.angle_beta   90.00
_cell.angle_gamma   90.00
#
_symmetry.space_group_name_H-M   'P 1'
#
loop_
_entity.id
_entity.type
_entity.pdbx_description
1 polymer ?
#
loop_
_entity_poly.entity_id
_entity_poly.type
_entity_poly.pdbx_seq_one_letter_code
_entity_poly.pdbx_strand_id
1 'polypeptide(L)'
;RHFRERAGLSQEQLGKRIGYSKSQVAMVERGARPPKGAFVQQADEVLGAQGALIVAAPKPPKQTERRSPLPDWFTPFADEEEKAWALHTYENQVMPGLLQTEAYARAVFTSRYPTYDDDEIEEKVAARLQRQKLLSRRPLPDISFVLEMVVLTRPIGGRRVMKAQLHHLAEVARLRHVRIQLMDPYREDHAALDGP
;
A
#
# COMPACT_ATOMS: atom_id res chain seq x y z
N ARG A 1 27.15 -12.87 -14.42
CA ARG A 1 27.62 -13.57 -15.64
C ARG A 1 28.72 -12.80 -16.37
N HIS A 2 28.43 -11.68 -17.02
CA HIS A 2 29.42 -10.92 -17.81
C HIS A 2 30.73 -10.64 -17.03
N PHE A 3 30.63 -10.04 -15.84
CA PHE A 3 31.80 -9.77 -15.00
C PHE A 3 32.57 -11.02 -14.54
N ARG A 4 31.87 -12.14 -14.31
CA ARG A 4 32.50 -13.42 -13.93
C ARG A 4 33.34 -13.98 -15.09
N GLU A 5 32.79 -13.97 -16.29
CA GLU A 5 33.47 -14.45 -17.50
C GLU A 5 34.67 -13.57 -17.82
N ARG A 6 34.54 -12.24 -17.70
CA ARG A 6 35.66 -11.29 -17.84
C ARG A 6 36.78 -11.51 -16.82
N ALA A 7 36.45 -11.92 -15.60
CA ALA A 7 37.43 -12.27 -14.57
C ALA A 7 38.04 -13.68 -14.73
N GLY A 8 37.63 -14.45 -15.74
CA GLY A 8 38.14 -15.80 -16.00
C GLY A 8 37.74 -16.84 -14.95
N LEU A 9 36.68 -16.57 -14.16
CA LEU A 9 36.27 -17.45 -13.06
C LEU A 9 35.13 -18.39 -13.48
N SER A 10 35.17 -19.64 -13.03
CA SER A 10 34.00 -20.52 -13.07
C SER A 10 32.97 -20.13 -12.01
N GLN A 11 31.71 -20.57 -12.16
CA GLN A 11 30.67 -20.36 -11.15
C GLN A 11 31.04 -20.98 -9.79
N GLU A 12 31.77 -22.09 -9.80
CA GLU A 12 32.25 -22.74 -8.58
C GLU A 12 33.37 -21.95 -7.92
N GLN A 13 34.31 -21.43 -8.70
CA GLN A 13 35.40 -20.60 -8.20
C GLN A 13 34.87 -19.29 -7.60
N LEU A 14 33.92 -18.64 -8.27
CA LEU A 14 33.25 -17.47 -7.71
C LEU A 14 32.56 -17.85 -6.40
N GLY A 15 31.72 -18.89 -6.40
CA GLY A 15 31.01 -19.35 -5.21
C GLY A 15 31.92 -19.59 -4.02
N LYS A 16 33.05 -20.29 -4.22
CA LYS A 16 34.06 -20.52 -3.19
C LYS A 16 34.64 -19.22 -2.60
N ARG A 17 34.87 -18.19 -3.44
CA ARG A 17 35.40 -16.89 -3.00
C ARG A 17 34.40 -16.05 -2.22
N ILE A 18 33.11 -16.17 -2.53
CA ILE A 18 32.05 -15.38 -1.88
C ILE A 18 31.27 -16.17 -0.82
N GLY A 19 31.58 -17.44 -0.58
CA GLY A 19 30.89 -18.27 0.43
C GLY A 19 29.50 -18.77 0.00
N TYR A 20 29.26 -18.93 -1.31
CA TYR A 20 28.01 -19.44 -1.87
C TYR A 20 28.25 -20.69 -2.75
N SER A 21 27.24 -21.54 -2.90
CA SER A 21 27.36 -22.73 -3.76
C SER A 21 27.35 -22.37 -5.25
N LYS A 22 27.95 -23.23 -6.08
CA LYS A 22 27.88 -23.13 -7.55
C LYS A 22 26.43 -22.97 -8.04
N SER A 23 25.50 -23.71 -7.44
CA SER A 23 24.07 -23.64 -7.79
C SER A 23 23.46 -22.28 -7.47
N GLN A 24 23.80 -21.69 -6.32
CA GLN A 24 23.35 -20.34 -5.96
C GLN A 24 23.86 -19.30 -6.97
N VAL A 25 25.14 -19.36 -7.33
CA VAL A 25 25.71 -18.48 -8.36
C VAL A 25 24.98 -18.66 -9.69
N ALA A 26 24.75 -19.89 -10.13
CA ALA A 26 24.05 -20.18 -11.39
C ALA A 26 22.59 -19.73 -11.41
N MET A 27 21.87 -19.77 -10.28
CA MET A 27 20.51 -19.27 -10.17
C MET A 27 20.46 -17.73 -10.25
N VAL A 28 21.38 -17.05 -9.58
CA VAL A 28 21.48 -15.58 -9.65
C VAL A 28 21.85 -15.13 -11.05
N GLU A 29 22.83 -15.78 -11.70
CA GLU A 29 23.27 -15.42 -13.05
C GLU A 29 22.20 -15.61 -14.14
N ARG A 30 21.24 -16.52 -13.93
CA ARG A 30 20.11 -16.76 -14.84
C ARG A 30 18.85 -15.98 -14.47
N GLY A 31 18.87 -15.21 -13.39
CA GLY A 31 17.69 -14.50 -12.88
C GLY A 31 16.61 -15.40 -12.26
N ALA A 32 16.91 -16.68 -12.00
CA ALA A 32 15.95 -17.62 -11.42
C ALA A 32 15.68 -17.36 -9.93
N ARG A 33 16.61 -16.69 -9.24
CA ARG A 33 16.45 -16.30 -7.82
C ARG A 33 17.19 -14.99 -7.55
N PRO A 34 16.60 -14.05 -6.78
CA PRO A 34 17.33 -12.85 -6.36
C PRO A 34 18.51 -13.22 -5.45
N PRO A 35 19.64 -12.49 -5.54
CA PRO A 35 20.78 -12.67 -4.65
C PRO A 35 20.39 -12.32 -3.20
N LYS A 36 20.98 -13.02 -2.23
CA LYS A 36 20.68 -12.85 -0.80
C LYS A 36 21.92 -12.50 0.00
N GLY A 37 21.75 -11.77 1.11
CA GLY A 37 22.85 -11.41 2.01
C GLY A 37 23.92 -10.59 1.31
N ALA A 38 25.19 -10.88 1.59
CA ALA A 38 26.34 -10.14 1.05
C ALA A 38 26.71 -10.53 -0.40
N PHE A 39 25.94 -11.40 -1.07
CA PHE A 39 26.27 -11.96 -2.39
C PHE A 39 26.71 -10.91 -3.40
N VAL A 40 25.91 -9.83 -3.56
CA VAL A 40 26.18 -8.80 -4.57
C VAL A 40 27.43 -8.00 -4.23
N GLN A 41 27.60 -7.62 -2.96
CA GLN A 41 28.74 -6.83 -2.50
C GLN A 41 30.04 -7.61 -2.67
N GLN A 42 30.07 -8.87 -2.24
CA GLN A 42 31.24 -9.72 -2.37
C GLN A 42 31.53 -10.10 -3.83
N ALA A 43 30.49 -10.32 -4.66
CA ALA A 43 30.69 -10.56 -6.07
C ALA A 43 31.21 -9.32 -6.80
N ASP A 44 30.76 -8.11 -6.44
CA ASP A 44 31.26 -6.86 -7.03
C ASP A 44 32.75 -6.67 -6.74
N GLU A 45 33.16 -6.89 -5.50
CA GLU A 45 34.56 -6.81 -5.05
C GLU A 45 35.43 -7.87 -5.74
N VAL A 46 35.06 -9.15 -5.67
CA VAL A 46 35.85 -10.26 -6.24
C VAL A 46 35.97 -10.17 -7.76
N LEU A 47 34.96 -9.61 -8.44
CA LEU A 47 34.95 -9.48 -9.90
C LEU A 47 35.48 -8.14 -10.39
N GLY A 48 35.86 -7.23 -9.50
CA GLY A 48 36.35 -5.89 -9.87
C GLY A 48 35.30 -5.09 -10.66
N ALA A 49 34.02 -5.22 -10.29
CA ALA A 49 32.93 -4.58 -11.02
C ALA A 49 32.72 -3.10 -10.66
N GLN A 50 33.47 -2.57 -9.68
CA GLN A 50 33.52 -1.13 -9.33
C GLN A 50 32.12 -0.54 -9.03
N GLY A 51 31.28 -1.31 -8.34
CA GLY A 51 29.92 -0.94 -7.98
C GLY A 51 28.87 -1.23 -9.06
N ALA A 52 29.27 -1.66 -10.27
CA ALA A 52 28.31 -1.94 -11.34
C ALA A 52 27.32 -3.06 -10.98
N LEU A 53 27.76 -4.09 -10.25
CA LEU A 53 26.85 -5.16 -9.80
C LEU A 53 25.96 -4.67 -8.65
N ILE A 54 26.45 -3.78 -7.80
CA ILE A 54 25.66 -3.17 -6.72
C ILE A 54 24.53 -2.30 -7.31
N VAL A 55 24.83 -1.50 -8.34
CA VAL A 55 23.84 -0.65 -9.02
C VAL A 55 22.82 -1.49 -9.80
N ALA A 56 23.25 -2.57 -10.45
CA ALA A 56 22.39 -3.43 -11.27
C ALA A 56 21.59 -4.45 -10.45
N ALA A 57 21.98 -4.73 -9.21
CA ALA A 57 21.26 -5.69 -8.39
C ALA A 57 19.86 -5.18 -8.03
N PRO A 58 18.84 -6.08 -8.02
CA PRO A 58 17.56 -5.75 -7.43
C PRO A 58 17.83 -5.37 -5.97
N LYS A 59 17.53 -4.12 -5.62
CA LYS A 59 17.73 -3.62 -4.27
C LYS A 59 16.95 -4.56 -3.33
N PRO A 60 17.56 -5.14 -2.29
CA PRO A 60 16.77 -5.75 -1.24
C PRO A 60 15.78 -4.68 -0.77
N PRO A 61 14.50 -5.01 -0.52
CA PRO A 61 13.58 -4.04 0.03
C PRO A 61 14.27 -3.49 1.28
N LYS A 62 14.68 -2.21 1.24
CA LYS A 62 15.34 -1.63 2.40
C LYS A 62 14.33 -1.79 3.54
N GLN A 63 14.77 -2.20 4.73
CA GLN A 63 13.90 -2.09 5.92
C GLN A 63 13.38 -0.65 6.14
N THR A 64 13.99 0.35 5.47
CA THR A 64 13.58 1.75 5.41
C THR A 64 12.83 2.17 4.15
N GLU A 65 12.79 1.34 3.11
CA GLU A 65 11.76 1.43 2.07
C GLU A 65 10.59 0.64 2.62
N ARG A 66 9.86 1.27 3.55
CA ARG A 66 8.52 0.82 3.93
C ARG A 66 7.85 0.41 2.62
N ARG A 67 7.54 -0.87 2.47
CA ARG A 67 6.52 -1.26 1.49
C ARG A 67 5.41 -0.26 1.71
N SER A 68 4.96 0.40 0.65
CA SER A 68 3.78 1.24 0.77
C SER A 68 2.77 0.39 1.55
N PRO A 69 2.26 0.87 2.70
CA PRO A 69 1.27 0.09 3.47
C PRO A 69 -0.01 -0.13 2.63
N LEU A 70 -0.11 0.61 1.53
CA LEU A 70 -1.06 0.49 0.46
C LEU A 70 -0.65 -0.63 -0.51
N PRO A 71 -1.62 -1.41 -1.01
CA PRO A 71 -1.36 -2.35 -2.09
C PRO A 71 -0.65 -1.70 -3.29
N ASP A 72 0.18 -2.47 -4.00
CA ASP A 72 0.92 -1.97 -5.18
C ASP A 72 0.01 -1.33 -6.22
N TRP A 73 -1.19 -1.90 -6.44
CA TRP A 73 -2.20 -1.36 -7.36
C TRP A 73 -2.78 -0.01 -6.91
N PHE A 74 -2.78 0.26 -5.61
CA PHE A 74 -3.34 1.47 -5.02
C PHE A 74 -2.32 2.60 -4.90
N THR A 75 -1.02 2.28 -4.92
CA THR A 75 0.05 3.27 -4.75
C THR A 75 -0.01 4.39 -5.81
N PRO A 76 -0.19 4.11 -7.12
CA PRO A 76 -0.35 5.16 -8.13
C PRO A 76 -1.56 6.06 -7.88
N PHE A 77 -2.67 5.48 -7.40
CA PHE A 77 -3.85 6.26 -7.04
C PHE A 77 -3.57 7.19 -5.85
N ALA A 78 -2.87 6.71 -4.83
CA ALA A 78 -2.56 7.51 -3.64
C ALA A 78 -1.63 8.69 -3.96
N ASP A 79 -0.67 8.50 -4.86
CA ASP A 79 0.23 9.55 -5.32
C ASP A 79 -0.51 10.68 -6.06
N GLU A 80 -1.56 10.33 -6.80
CA GLU A 80 -2.44 11.29 -7.48
C GLU A 80 -3.46 11.91 -6.51
N GLU A 81 -4.03 11.12 -5.59
CA GLU A 81 -4.95 11.59 -4.55
C GLU A 81 -4.34 12.73 -3.72
N GLU A 82 -3.04 12.62 -3.39
CA GLU A 82 -2.34 13.66 -2.61
C GLU A 82 -2.30 15.03 -3.33
N LYS A 83 -2.29 15.02 -4.67
CA LYS A 83 -2.17 16.22 -5.52
C LYS A 83 -3.50 16.64 -6.14
N ALA A 84 -4.53 15.79 -6.07
CA ALA A 84 -5.80 15.95 -6.76
C ALA A 84 -6.51 17.25 -6.38
N TRP A 85 -6.92 18.03 -7.38
CA TRP A 85 -7.73 19.24 -7.18
C TRP A 85 -9.14 18.91 -6.69
N ALA A 86 -9.67 17.76 -7.12
CA ALA A 86 -10.96 17.25 -6.70
C ALA A 86 -10.90 15.74 -6.46
N LEU A 87 -11.69 15.26 -5.49
CA LEU A 87 -11.87 13.84 -5.20
C LEU A 87 -13.35 13.54 -5.06
N HIS A 88 -13.86 12.66 -5.92
CA HIS A 88 -15.23 12.20 -5.86
C HIS A 88 -15.24 10.68 -5.67
N THR A 89 -15.94 10.22 -4.64
CA THR A 89 -16.04 8.81 -4.28
C THR A 89 -17.49 8.43 -4.05
N TYR A 90 -17.82 7.23 -4.46
CA TYR A 90 -19.07 6.58 -4.14
C TYR A 90 -18.75 5.33 -3.34
N GLU A 91 -19.46 5.06 -2.25
CA GLU A 91 -19.25 3.87 -1.42
C GLU A 91 -20.56 3.14 -1.17
N ASN A 92 -20.59 1.86 -1.52
CA ASN A 92 -21.79 1.02 -1.44
C ASN A 92 -21.88 0.16 -0.18
N GLN A 93 -20.77 -0.06 0.55
CA GLN A 93 -20.74 -1.06 1.63
C GLN A 93 -20.02 -0.61 2.89
N VAL A 94 -19.00 0.24 2.77
CA VAL A 94 -18.11 0.62 3.87
C VAL A 94 -17.92 2.14 3.86
N MET A 95 -17.75 2.76 5.03
CA MET A 95 -17.46 4.19 5.12
C MET A 95 -16.22 4.55 4.26
N PRO A 96 -16.23 5.64 3.45
CA PRO A 96 -15.07 6.03 2.66
C PRO A 96 -13.83 6.13 3.54
N GLY A 97 -12.70 5.63 3.06
CA GLY A 97 -11.48 5.53 3.87
C GLY A 97 -11.04 6.85 4.52
N LEU A 98 -11.22 7.96 3.82
CA LEU A 98 -10.92 9.30 4.31
C LEU A 98 -11.84 9.77 5.44
N LEU A 99 -13.01 9.17 5.59
CA LEU A 99 -13.98 9.50 6.62
C LEU A 99 -13.91 8.54 7.81
N GLN A 100 -13.06 7.50 7.80
CA GLN A 100 -13.04 6.48 8.86
C GLN A 100 -12.34 6.97 10.14
N THR A 101 -12.99 6.85 11.29
CA THR A 101 -12.29 6.89 12.58
C THR A 101 -11.32 5.71 12.69
N GLU A 102 -10.28 5.85 13.52
CA GLU A 102 -9.31 4.77 13.75
C GLU A 102 -10.00 3.44 14.13
N ALA A 103 -10.94 3.49 15.07
CA ALA A 103 -11.65 2.31 15.53
C ALA A 103 -12.51 1.65 14.43
N TYR A 104 -13.10 2.45 13.54
CA TYR A 104 -13.85 1.92 12.40
C TYR A 104 -12.89 1.31 11.35
N ALA A 105 -11.79 1.98 11.03
CA ALA A 105 -10.77 1.47 10.10
C ALA A 105 -10.19 0.14 10.59
N ARG A 106 -9.88 0.06 11.89
CA ARG A 106 -9.44 -1.17 12.54
C ARG A 106 -10.48 -2.28 12.38
N ALA A 107 -11.74 -2.02 12.69
CA ALA A 107 -12.81 -2.99 12.53
C ALA A 107 -12.97 -3.48 11.08
N VAL A 108 -12.81 -2.60 10.09
CA VAL A 108 -12.83 -2.97 8.66
C VAL A 108 -11.67 -3.92 8.35
N PHE A 109 -10.44 -3.62 8.76
CA PHE A 109 -9.28 -4.48 8.48
C PHE A 109 -9.34 -5.82 9.22
N THR A 110 -9.83 -5.84 10.46
CA THR A 110 -10.06 -7.08 11.23
C THR A 110 -11.16 -7.96 10.61
N SER A 111 -12.12 -7.38 9.88
CA SER A 111 -13.20 -8.15 9.23
C SER A 111 -12.77 -8.86 7.94
N ARG A 112 -11.54 -8.63 7.46
CA ARG A 112 -11.06 -9.24 6.22
C ARG A 112 -10.84 -10.74 6.39
N TYR A 113 -11.12 -11.48 5.32
CA TYR A 113 -10.63 -12.85 5.15
C TYR A 113 -9.81 -12.99 3.83
N PRO A 114 -8.64 -13.66 3.84
CA PRO A 114 -7.92 -14.16 5.02
C PRO A 114 -7.57 -13.05 6.01
N THR A 115 -7.41 -13.40 7.29
CA THR A 115 -7.10 -12.42 8.33
C THR A 115 -5.70 -11.86 8.13
N TYR A 116 -5.55 -10.56 8.38
CA TYR A 116 -4.25 -9.94 8.59
C TYR A 116 -3.73 -10.30 9.99
N ASP A 117 -2.42 -10.24 10.19
CA ASP A 117 -1.86 -10.21 11.55
C ASP A 117 -2.01 -8.80 12.19
N ASP A 118 -1.72 -8.71 13.49
CA ASP A 118 -1.93 -7.47 14.25
C ASP A 118 -1.03 -6.33 13.74
N ASP A 119 0.22 -6.62 13.36
CA ASP A 119 1.16 -5.62 12.85
C ASP A 119 0.71 -5.08 11.48
N GLU A 120 0.21 -5.96 10.60
CA GLU A 120 -0.38 -5.59 9.32
C GLU A 120 -1.63 -4.71 9.50
N ILE A 121 -2.46 -4.97 10.52
CA ILE A 121 -3.63 -4.15 10.83
C ILE A 121 -3.17 -2.76 11.28
N GLU A 122 -2.22 -2.66 12.20
CA GLU A 122 -1.69 -1.37 12.67
C GLU A 122 -1.12 -0.54 11.51
N GLU A 123 -0.31 -1.17 10.66
CA GLU A 123 0.29 -0.51 9.50
C GLU A 123 -0.79 0.04 8.54
N LYS A 124 -1.83 -0.75 8.27
CA LYS A 124 -2.94 -0.35 7.39
C LYS A 124 -3.83 0.72 7.99
N VAL A 125 -4.07 0.67 9.30
CA VAL A 125 -4.80 1.71 10.03
C VAL A 125 -4.02 3.03 9.98
N ALA A 126 -2.71 2.99 10.28
CA ALA A 126 -1.86 4.18 10.20
C ALA A 126 -1.85 4.80 8.81
N ALA A 127 -1.75 3.98 7.76
CA ALA A 127 -1.83 4.43 6.37
C ALA A 127 -3.17 5.08 6.03
N ARG A 128 -4.28 4.49 6.48
CA ARG A 128 -5.63 5.04 6.30
C ARG A 128 -5.74 6.43 6.93
N LEU A 129 -5.27 6.58 8.17
CA LEU A 129 -5.33 7.84 8.89
C LEU A 129 -4.40 8.90 8.29
N GLN A 130 -3.22 8.49 7.79
CA GLN A 130 -2.30 9.41 7.13
C GLN A 130 -2.93 10.09 5.90
N ARG A 131 -3.76 9.36 5.14
CA ARG A 131 -4.47 9.90 3.97
C ARG A 131 -5.49 10.97 4.31
N GLN A 132 -6.02 11.00 5.55
CA GLN A 132 -7.01 12.02 5.98
C GLN A 132 -6.46 13.44 6.01
N LYS A 133 -5.13 13.61 5.92
CA LYS A 133 -4.51 14.93 5.69
C LYS A 133 -5.11 15.64 4.48
N LEU A 134 -5.62 14.91 3.48
CA LEU A 134 -6.32 15.48 2.33
C LEU A 134 -7.51 16.38 2.72
N LEU A 135 -8.23 16.05 3.80
CA LEU A 135 -9.39 16.84 4.26
C LEU A 135 -9.00 18.24 4.77
N SER A 136 -7.74 18.44 5.13
CA SER A 136 -7.25 19.68 5.75
C SER A 136 -6.06 20.31 5.03
N ARG A 137 -5.57 19.70 3.94
CA ARG A 137 -4.43 20.22 3.18
C ARG A 137 -4.74 21.58 2.56
N ARG A 138 -3.69 22.32 2.23
CA ARG A 138 -3.79 23.56 1.44
C ARG A 138 -3.01 23.41 0.12
N PRO A 139 -3.55 23.89 -1.01
CA PRO A 139 -4.92 24.42 -1.20
C PRO A 139 -5.99 23.35 -0.93
N LEU A 140 -7.19 23.78 -0.50
CA LEU A 140 -8.28 22.86 -0.18
C LEU A 140 -8.79 22.20 -1.48
N PRO A 141 -8.87 20.87 -1.56
CA PRO A 141 -9.49 20.17 -2.70
C PRO A 141 -11.02 20.21 -2.62
N ASP A 142 -11.70 20.09 -3.77
CA ASP A 142 -13.16 19.84 -3.81
C ASP A 142 -13.43 18.35 -3.54
N ILE A 143 -14.11 18.01 -2.45
CA ILE A 143 -14.33 16.62 -2.05
C ILE A 143 -15.83 16.32 -2.03
N SER A 144 -16.23 15.24 -2.69
CA SER A 144 -17.61 14.74 -2.65
C SER A 144 -17.67 13.25 -2.37
N PHE A 145 -18.52 12.87 -1.42
CA PHE A 145 -18.84 11.49 -1.10
C PHE A 145 -20.32 11.24 -1.39
N VAL A 146 -20.61 10.13 -2.07
CA VAL A 146 -21.96 9.58 -2.20
C VAL A 146 -21.98 8.24 -1.48
N LEU A 147 -22.88 8.08 -0.52
CA LEU A 147 -22.93 6.92 0.36
C LEU A 147 -24.21 6.14 0.13
N GLU A 148 -24.14 4.81 0.19
CA GLU A 148 -25.32 3.98 0.35
C GLU A 148 -25.86 4.01 1.79
N MET A 149 -27.17 3.79 1.96
CA MET A 149 -27.81 3.72 3.28
C MET A 149 -27.16 2.67 4.20
N VAL A 150 -26.68 1.57 3.61
CA VAL A 150 -26.01 0.49 4.37
C VAL A 150 -24.71 0.97 5.05
N VAL A 151 -24.01 1.94 4.46
CA VAL A 151 -22.77 2.52 5.01
C VAL A 151 -23.04 3.20 6.36
N LEU A 152 -24.22 3.79 6.53
CA LEU A 152 -24.62 4.51 7.74
C LEU A 152 -25.30 3.61 8.79
N THR A 153 -25.80 2.45 8.40
CA THR A 153 -26.66 1.61 9.26
C THR A 153 -26.00 0.31 9.71
N ARG A 154 -25.04 -0.23 8.96
CA ARG A 154 -24.31 -1.45 9.33
C ARG A 154 -23.28 -1.14 10.43
N PRO A 155 -23.39 -1.75 11.63
CA PRO A 155 -22.55 -1.39 12.78
C PRO A 155 -21.19 -2.09 12.74
N ILE A 156 -20.36 -1.81 11.73
CA ILE A 156 -18.99 -2.35 11.64
C ILE A 156 -18.19 -1.89 12.87
N GLY A 157 -17.56 -2.84 13.58
CA GLY A 157 -16.89 -2.59 14.86
C GLY A 157 -17.85 -2.45 16.06
N GLY A 158 -19.15 -2.67 15.87
CA GLY A 158 -20.18 -2.56 16.89
C GLY A 158 -20.78 -1.17 17.04
N ARG A 159 -21.89 -1.09 17.78
CA ARG A 159 -22.72 0.14 17.90
C ARG A 159 -21.95 1.34 18.47
N ARG A 160 -21.01 1.11 19.39
CA ARG A 160 -20.18 2.18 19.99
C ARG A 160 -19.23 2.79 18.97
N VAL A 161 -18.56 1.96 18.17
CA VAL A 161 -17.68 2.40 17.08
C VAL A 161 -18.50 3.15 16.03
N MET A 162 -19.64 2.59 15.62
CA MET A 162 -20.49 3.23 14.62
C MET A 162 -21.05 4.59 15.10
N LYS A 163 -21.42 4.71 16.37
CA LYS A 163 -21.83 6.00 16.94
C LYS A 163 -20.72 7.05 16.83
N ALA A 164 -19.49 6.70 17.23
CA ALA A 164 -18.34 7.61 17.11
C ALA A 164 -18.06 7.97 15.63
N GLN A 165 -18.17 6.98 14.74
CA GLN A 165 -18.01 7.16 13.30
C GLN A 165 -19.02 8.17 12.72
N LEU A 166 -20.30 8.07 13.10
CA LEU A 166 -21.34 9.00 12.65
C LEU A 166 -21.15 10.41 13.20
N HIS A 167 -20.68 10.56 14.45
CA HIS A 167 -20.31 11.87 14.98
C HIS A 167 -19.16 12.49 14.18
N HIS A 168 -18.12 11.71 13.88
CA HIS A 168 -17.01 12.18 13.05
C HIS A 168 -17.49 12.59 11.64
N LEU A 169 -18.37 11.80 11.02
CA LEU A 169 -18.99 12.14 9.73
C LEU A 169 -19.71 13.50 9.77
N ALA A 170 -20.48 13.76 10.84
CA ALA A 170 -21.19 15.02 11.02
C ALA A 170 -20.24 16.22 11.21
N GLU A 171 -19.08 16.03 11.84
CA GLU A 171 -18.05 17.07 11.94
C GLU A 171 -17.41 17.37 10.59
N VAL A 172 -17.05 16.33 9.82
CA VAL A 172 -16.45 16.50 8.49
C VAL A 172 -17.44 17.15 7.51
N ALA A 173 -18.74 16.84 7.63
CA ALA A 173 -19.79 17.47 6.82
C ALA A 173 -19.92 19.00 7.04
N ARG A 174 -19.32 19.57 8.09
CA ARG A 174 -19.27 21.02 8.32
C ARG A 174 -18.18 21.73 7.50
N LEU A 175 -17.26 20.98 6.89
CA LEU A 175 -16.21 21.54 6.05
C LEU A 175 -16.83 22.01 4.72
N ARG A 176 -16.60 23.29 4.36
CA ARG A 176 -17.25 23.93 3.21
C ARG A 176 -16.85 23.33 1.86
N HIS A 177 -15.69 22.69 1.80
CA HIS A 177 -15.14 22.02 0.62
C HIS A 177 -15.44 20.51 0.59
N VAL A 178 -16.28 20.01 1.52
CA VAL A 178 -16.70 18.61 1.56
C VAL A 178 -18.21 18.51 1.40
N ARG A 179 -18.65 17.69 0.44
CA ARG A 179 -20.05 17.34 0.23
C ARG A 179 -20.26 15.87 0.57
N ILE A 180 -21.30 15.58 1.34
CA ILE A 180 -21.69 14.21 1.69
C ILE A 180 -23.15 14.04 1.30
N GLN A 181 -23.41 13.09 0.42
CA GLN A 181 -24.71 12.80 -0.15
C GLN A 181 -25.08 11.35 0.14
N LEU A 182 -26.38 11.10 0.29
CA LEU A 182 -26.91 9.76 0.47
C LEU A 182 -27.60 9.34 -0.82
N MET A 183 -27.26 8.17 -1.33
CA MET A 183 -27.97 7.56 -2.44
C MET A 183 -29.39 7.21 -1.99
N ASP A 184 -30.36 7.48 -2.85
CA ASP A 184 -31.74 7.10 -2.61
C ASP A 184 -31.87 5.56 -2.64
N PRO A 185 -32.31 4.91 -1.55
CA PRO A 185 -32.42 3.46 -1.50
C PRO A 185 -33.57 2.92 -2.38
N TYR A 186 -34.43 3.78 -2.93
CA TYR A 186 -35.59 3.38 -3.74
C TYR A 186 -35.38 3.50 -5.25
N ARG A 187 -34.13 3.61 -5.71
CA ARG A 187 -33.81 3.55 -7.14
C ARG A 187 -34.02 2.15 -7.71
N GLU A 188 -34.60 2.09 -8.91
CA GLU A 188 -34.76 0.84 -9.67
C GLU A 188 -33.51 0.49 -10.48
N ASP A 189 -32.62 1.46 -10.72
CA ASP A 189 -31.37 1.32 -11.46
C ASP A 189 -30.16 1.80 -10.66
N HIS A 190 -29.03 1.10 -10.82
CA HIS A 190 -27.79 1.46 -10.13
C HIS A 190 -26.55 1.05 -10.91
N ALA A 191 -25.71 2.03 -11.25
CA ALA A 191 -24.49 1.81 -12.05
C ALA A 191 -23.25 1.48 -11.21
N ALA A 192 -23.28 1.71 -9.90
CA ALA A 192 -22.12 1.60 -9.03
C ALA A 192 -22.23 0.41 -8.05
N LEU A 193 -22.72 -0.73 -8.55
CA LEU A 193 -22.93 -1.94 -7.74
C LEU A 193 -21.64 -2.53 -7.18
N ASP A 194 -20.52 -2.34 -7.89
CA ASP A 194 -19.20 -2.84 -7.48
C ASP A 194 -18.41 -1.85 -6.59
N GLY A 195 -18.96 -0.66 -6.33
CA GLY A 195 -18.26 0.40 -5.59
C GLY A 195 -17.33 1.24 -6.49
N PRO A 196 -16.42 2.03 -5.88
CA PRO A 196 -15.49 2.91 -6.58
C PRO A 196 -14.25 2.20 -7.13
#